data_AF-A0A1V8TPI4-F1
#
_entry.id   AF-A0A1V8TPI4-F1
#
_cell.length_a   1.000
_cell.length_b   1.000
_cell.length_c   1.000
_cell.angle_alpha   90.00
_cell.angle_beta   90.00
_cell.angle_gamma   90.00
#
_symmetry.space_group_name_H-M   'P 1'
#
loop_
_entity.id
_entity.type
_entity.pdbx_description
1 polymer ?
#
loop_
_entity_poly.entity_id
_entity_poly.type
_entity_poly.pdbx_seq_one_letter_code
_entity_poly.pdbx_strand_id
1 'polypeptide(L)'
;MASSLFTSIAVALSVHSVIAAPVQRSAFTLLQKTKSDSAIFQLGNVTYLANTKYPKATLSSGHGPRIEAPEVPLTVLYTNASVVTKDILKSTIASYLEIDDVFSEDFLAGLLLSSTAAGKASMDASATSYIQSLGIEHIIYSSAFSKVDGHGGPSAAYVDISDSTTLPPGPYLASLYGGSVSLSTVYRLYEDTYRDFLYGSYDLDDGNGTHAYLDYSYPSFGYPAIPIPSRLYSLTDTRAMAGDRVAIKDLYDIKGLKTTGGSRAWEYIVSPATANAPSIQRIVDQGGVLVGKFKLAQFASGANPCYWQDEHYPFNPRGDGWLTCSASSSGGGCSIAAYDWLDFAIGSDTGSSLRRPTAVSGTYGQRPSQGLMSLEGVMPLGGATDTAGIFCRDPVKWSRFSKAWYTPSLFQSSNITGLSALEVPDNRGFPKTILYPTDYLPLNNSAAQD
;
A
#
# COMPACT_ATOMS: atom_id res chain seq x y z
N MET A 1 59.47 -58.30 -10.38
CA MET A 1 58.21 -58.88 -9.87
C MET A 1 57.32 -57.75 -9.37
N ALA A 2 56.00 -57.93 -9.44
CA ALA A 2 54.91 -57.01 -9.10
C ALA A 2 54.44 -56.08 -10.25
N SER A 3 53.58 -56.63 -11.10
CA SER A 3 52.53 -55.89 -11.81
C SER A 3 51.31 -55.76 -10.90
N SER A 4 50.81 -54.54 -10.66
CA SER A 4 49.57 -54.32 -9.92
C SER A 4 48.41 -54.01 -10.88
N LEU A 5 47.37 -54.84 -10.80
CA LEU A 5 46.09 -54.70 -11.49
C LEU A 5 45.37 -53.41 -11.05
N PHE A 6 44.80 -52.69 -12.03
CA PHE A 6 43.74 -51.72 -11.80
C PHE A 6 42.38 -52.43 -11.89
N THR A 7 41.58 -52.34 -10.83
CA THR A 7 40.18 -52.79 -10.82
C THR A 7 39.28 -51.56 -10.73
N SER A 8 38.48 -51.34 -11.77
CA SER A 8 37.52 -50.25 -11.88
C SER A 8 36.26 -50.55 -11.07
N ILE A 9 35.88 -49.67 -10.14
CA ILE A 9 34.58 -49.69 -9.45
C ILE A 9 33.65 -48.71 -10.18
N ALA A 10 32.62 -49.24 -10.85
CA ALA A 10 31.53 -48.45 -11.41
C ALA A 10 30.46 -48.22 -10.34
N VAL A 11 30.26 -46.97 -9.93
CA VAL A 11 29.14 -46.54 -9.07
C VAL A 11 27.97 -46.19 -9.97
N ALA A 12 26.90 -47.00 -9.91
CA ALA A 12 25.64 -46.69 -10.55
C ALA A 12 24.92 -45.58 -9.75
N LEU A 13 24.90 -44.36 -10.28
CA LEU A 13 24.00 -43.31 -9.78
C LEU A 13 22.58 -43.60 -10.29
N SER A 14 21.72 -44.11 -9.41
CA SER A 14 20.28 -44.10 -9.60
C SER A 14 19.76 -42.66 -9.47
N VAL A 15 19.36 -42.06 -10.59
CA VAL A 15 18.67 -40.76 -10.61
C VAL A 15 17.26 -40.97 -10.06
N HIS A 16 17.08 -40.76 -8.76
CA HIS A 16 15.74 -40.61 -8.20
C HIS A 16 15.27 -39.19 -8.52
N SER A 17 14.25 -39.09 -9.37
CA SER A 17 13.48 -37.86 -9.57
C SER A 17 12.85 -37.46 -8.23
N VAL A 18 13.48 -36.50 -7.53
CA VAL A 18 12.90 -35.88 -6.34
C VAL A 18 11.71 -35.03 -6.82
N ILE A 19 10.51 -35.57 -6.68
CA ILE A 19 9.28 -34.78 -6.75
C ILE A 19 9.32 -33.90 -5.50
N ALA A 20 9.49 -32.58 -5.69
CA ALA A 20 9.41 -31.63 -4.60
C ALA A 20 8.08 -31.82 -3.87
N ALA A 21 8.11 -31.90 -2.53
CA ALA A 21 6.89 -31.92 -1.74
C ALA A 21 6.04 -30.69 -2.08
N PRO A 22 4.71 -30.82 -2.19
CA PRO A 22 3.85 -29.68 -2.46
C PRO A 22 4.06 -28.61 -1.39
N VAL A 23 4.05 -27.34 -1.80
CA VAL A 23 4.14 -26.20 -0.87
C VAL A 23 3.00 -26.32 0.14
N GLN A 24 3.34 -26.48 1.42
CA GLN A 24 2.35 -26.55 2.48
C GLN A 24 1.81 -25.14 2.73
N ARG A 25 0.65 -24.82 2.17
CA ARG A 25 -0.04 -23.55 2.39
C ARG A 25 -0.68 -23.49 3.77
N SER A 26 -0.78 -22.29 4.29
CA SER A 26 -1.58 -22.01 5.47
C SER A 26 -3.07 -22.08 5.14
N ALA A 27 -3.86 -22.66 6.03
CA ALA A 27 -5.31 -22.67 5.89
C ALA A 27 -5.89 -21.25 6.07
N PHE A 28 -6.91 -20.92 5.28
CA PHE A 28 -7.71 -19.71 5.48
C PHE A 28 -8.46 -19.80 6.81
N THR A 29 -8.35 -18.76 7.63
CA THR A 29 -9.09 -18.65 8.90
C THR A 29 -9.77 -17.29 9.00
N LEU A 30 -11.09 -17.25 8.93
CA LEU A 30 -11.86 -16.04 9.19
C LEU A 30 -11.78 -15.68 10.68
N LEU A 31 -11.37 -14.45 11.00
CA LEU A 31 -11.34 -13.95 12.37
C LEU A 31 -12.62 -13.21 12.73
N GLN A 32 -13.00 -12.22 11.91
CA GLN A 32 -14.19 -11.40 12.14
C GLN A 32 -14.62 -10.64 10.88
N LYS A 33 -15.79 -10.01 10.92
CA LYS A 33 -16.24 -9.00 9.95
C LYS A 33 -16.11 -7.61 10.57
N THR A 34 -15.68 -6.64 9.78
CA THR A 34 -15.68 -5.21 10.16
C THR A 34 -17.10 -4.65 10.16
N LYS A 35 -17.31 -3.47 10.74
CA LYS A 35 -18.58 -2.72 10.60
C LYS A 35 -19.00 -2.42 9.15
N SER A 36 -18.05 -2.44 8.21
CA SER A 36 -18.31 -2.25 6.78
C SER A 36 -18.52 -3.57 6.01
N ASP A 37 -18.69 -4.69 6.72
CA ASP A 37 -18.85 -6.06 6.19
C ASP A 37 -17.62 -6.62 5.43
N SER A 38 -16.45 -5.98 5.56
CA SER A 38 -15.16 -6.52 5.09
C SER A 38 -14.71 -7.68 5.99
N ALA A 39 -14.11 -8.72 5.41
CA ALA A 39 -13.58 -9.89 6.13
C ALA A 39 -12.17 -9.63 6.65
N ILE A 40 -11.93 -9.90 7.94
CA ILE A 40 -10.58 -10.00 8.51
C ILE A 40 -10.27 -11.48 8.67
N PHE A 41 -9.17 -11.93 8.08
CA PHE A 41 -8.79 -13.33 8.04
C PHE A 41 -7.28 -13.51 8.22
N GLN A 42 -6.85 -14.74 8.46
CA GLN A 42 -5.45 -15.11 8.58
C GLN A 42 -5.05 -16.15 7.54
N LEU A 43 -3.82 -16.01 7.05
CA LEU A 43 -3.06 -17.04 6.37
C LEU A 43 -1.75 -17.20 7.16
N GLY A 44 -1.66 -18.28 7.92
CA GLY A 44 -0.52 -18.57 8.78
C GLY A 44 -0.50 -17.59 9.95
N ASN A 45 0.58 -16.81 10.07
CA ASN A 45 0.74 -15.77 11.09
C ASN A 45 0.46 -14.35 10.57
N VAL A 46 0.02 -14.20 9.33
CA VAL A 46 -0.26 -12.88 8.73
C VAL A 46 -1.77 -12.66 8.69
N THR A 47 -2.19 -11.50 9.22
CA THR A 47 -3.58 -11.07 9.20
C THR A 47 -3.82 -10.17 7.98
N TYR A 48 -4.97 -10.37 7.34
CA TYR A 48 -5.41 -9.65 6.15
C TYR A 48 -6.82 -9.12 6.33
N LEU A 49 -7.17 -8.12 5.52
CA LEU A 49 -8.50 -7.59 5.31
C LEU A 49 -8.86 -7.76 3.84
N ALA A 50 -10.08 -8.22 3.56
CA ALA A 50 -10.66 -8.23 2.22
C ALA A 50 -12.03 -7.56 2.21
N ASN A 51 -12.23 -6.65 1.26
CA ASN A 51 -13.51 -5.98 1.10
C ASN A 51 -14.51 -6.87 0.34
N THR A 52 -15.15 -7.77 1.07
CA THR A 52 -16.10 -8.73 0.51
C THR A 52 -17.46 -8.13 0.15
N LYS A 53 -17.76 -6.90 0.59
CA LYS A 53 -19.02 -6.22 0.31
C LYS A 53 -19.05 -5.63 -1.10
N TYR A 54 -17.93 -5.03 -1.49
CA TYR A 54 -17.74 -4.41 -2.80
C TYR A 54 -16.52 -5.05 -3.46
N PRO A 55 -16.67 -6.23 -4.09
CA PRO A 55 -15.57 -6.89 -4.77
C PRO A 55 -15.06 -6.02 -5.93
N LYS A 56 -13.76 -6.07 -6.18
CA LYS A 56 -13.09 -5.31 -7.24
C LYS A 56 -13.60 -5.68 -8.63
N ALA A 57 -13.89 -6.95 -8.82
CA ALA A 57 -14.50 -7.47 -10.04
C ALA A 57 -15.39 -8.67 -9.71
N THR A 58 -16.46 -8.82 -10.48
CA THR A 58 -17.34 -10.00 -10.47
C THR A 58 -17.45 -10.50 -11.90
N LEU A 59 -16.85 -11.65 -12.17
CA LEU A 59 -16.71 -12.24 -13.51
C LEU A 59 -17.68 -13.40 -13.67
N SER A 60 -18.38 -13.48 -14.81
CA SER A 60 -19.24 -14.63 -15.12
C SER A 60 -18.43 -15.77 -15.75
N SER A 61 -18.58 -16.99 -15.23
CA SER A 61 -18.03 -18.18 -15.87
C SER A 61 -18.99 -18.62 -16.98
N GLY A 62 -18.62 -18.38 -18.24
CA GLY A 62 -19.47 -18.73 -19.37
C GLY A 62 -19.67 -20.24 -19.52
N HIS A 63 -18.63 -21.05 -19.27
CA HIS A 63 -18.62 -22.50 -19.45
C HIS A 63 -17.57 -23.15 -18.51
N GLY A 64 -18.01 -23.95 -17.54
CA GLY A 64 -17.12 -24.70 -16.63
C GLY A 64 -17.90 -25.42 -15.51
N PRO A 65 -17.28 -26.36 -14.76
CA PRO A 65 -17.89 -26.91 -13.56
C PRO A 65 -18.21 -25.78 -12.58
N ARG A 66 -19.38 -25.85 -11.92
CA ARG A 66 -19.73 -24.90 -10.86
C ARG A 66 -18.83 -25.18 -9.66
N ILE A 67 -17.79 -24.38 -9.51
CA ILE A 67 -16.95 -24.39 -8.31
C ILE A 67 -17.70 -23.65 -7.21
N GLU A 68 -17.85 -24.29 -6.06
CA GLU A 68 -18.44 -23.69 -4.85
C GLU A 68 -17.34 -23.61 -3.79
N ALA A 69 -16.63 -22.48 -3.78
CA ALA A 69 -15.56 -22.19 -2.84
C ALA A 69 -15.68 -20.70 -2.45
N PRO A 70 -16.28 -20.39 -1.28
CA PRO A 70 -16.66 -19.01 -0.96
C PRO A 70 -15.47 -18.10 -0.62
N GLU A 71 -14.35 -18.67 -0.18
CA GLU A 71 -13.19 -17.95 0.36
C GLU A 71 -11.89 -18.63 -0.12
N VAL A 72 -11.40 -18.21 -1.28
CA VAL A 72 -10.17 -18.75 -1.90
C VAL A 72 -9.13 -17.65 -1.99
N PRO A 73 -8.03 -17.72 -1.23
CA PRO A 73 -6.84 -16.91 -1.50
C PRO A 73 -6.35 -17.20 -2.93
N LEU A 74 -6.46 -16.21 -3.82
CA LEU A 74 -6.27 -16.40 -5.25
C LEU A 74 -5.31 -15.35 -5.80
N THR A 75 -4.47 -15.76 -6.74
CA THR A 75 -3.57 -14.86 -7.47
C THR A 75 -4.11 -14.59 -8.86
N VAL A 76 -4.21 -13.31 -9.25
CA VAL A 76 -4.43 -12.91 -10.65
C VAL A 76 -3.08 -12.65 -11.31
N LEU A 77 -2.81 -13.34 -12.42
CA LEU A 77 -1.56 -13.23 -13.15
C LEU A 77 -1.83 -12.96 -14.64
N TYR A 78 -1.12 -11.96 -15.17
CA TYR A 78 -1.11 -11.62 -16.59
C TYR A 78 0.20 -12.05 -17.23
N THR A 79 0.13 -12.51 -18.48
CA THR A 79 1.30 -12.80 -19.32
C THR A 79 1.11 -12.20 -20.71
N ASN A 80 2.20 -11.84 -21.38
CA ASN A 80 2.18 -11.43 -22.78
C ASN A 80 2.64 -12.56 -23.73
N ALA A 81 2.89 -13.75 -23.20
CA ALA A 81 3.34 -14.89 -23.99
C ALA A 81 2.17 -15.60 -24.67
N SER A 82 2.35 -15.98 -25.94
CA SER A 82 1.40 -16.84 -26.67
C SER A 82 1.44 -18.29 -26.17
N VAL A 83 2.59 -18.75 -25.66
CA VAL A 83 2.75 -20.06 -25.01
C VAL A 83 3.36 -19.86 -23.63
N VAL A 84 2.60 -20.21 -22.59
CA VAL A 84 3.02 -20.09 -21.19
C VAL A 84 3.83 -21.33 -20.79
N THR A 85 5.02 -21.09 -20.25
CA THR A 85 5.96 -22.12 -19.78
C THR A 85 6.13 -22.06 -18.26
N LYS A 86 6.73 -23.11 -17.69
CA LYS A 86 7.14 -23.12 -16.27
C LYS A 86 7.99 -21.90 -15.90
N ASP A 87 8.96 -21.55 -16.74
CA ASP A 87 9.91 -20.50 -16.43
C ASP A 87 9.23 -19.13 -16.35
N ILE A 88 8.26 -18.86 -17.22
CA ILE A 88 7.44 -17.64 -17.18
C ILE A 88 6.67 -17.56 -15.87
N LEU A 89 5.93 -18.62 -15.51
CA LEU A 89 5.15 -18.63 -14.27
C LEU A 89 6.05 -18.47 -13.04
N LYS A 90 7.16 -19.22 -13.01
CA LYS A 90 8.12 -19.18 -11.91
C LYS A 90 8.77 -17.80 -11.78
N SER A 91 9.19 -17.18 -12.87
CA SER A 91 9.81 -15.85 -12.84
C SER A 91 8.81 -14.76 -12.42
N THR A 92 7.56 -14.85 -12.87
CA THR A 92 6.53 -13.87 -12.51
C THR A 92 6.17 -13.97 -11.03
N ILE A 93 5.96 -15.19 -10.51
CA ILE A 93 5.68 -15.40 -9.08
C ILE A 93 6.87 -14.95 -8.23
N ALA A 94 8.10 -15.29 -8.63
CA ALA A 94 9.30 -14.84 -7.92
C ALA A 94 9.41 -13.31 -7.90
N SER A 95 9.12 -12.64 -9.02
CA SER A 95 9.09 -11.17 -9.08
C SER A 95 8.03 -10.59 -8.15
N TYR A 96 6.84 -11.20 -8.07
CA TYR A 96 5.79 -10.73 -7.16
C TYR A 96 6.21 -10.85 -5.69
N LEU A 97 6.85 -11.95 -5.30
CA LEU A 97 7.39 -12.14 -3.95
C LEU A 97 8.53 -11.16 -3.61
N GLU A 98 9.28 -10.70 -4.62
CA GLU A 98 10.38 -9.75 -4.43
C GLU A 98 9.89 -8.32 -4.22
N ILE A 99 8.88 -7.89 -4.98
CA ILE A 99 8.45 -6.47 -5.02
C ILE A 99 7.26 -6.13 -4.14
N ASP A 100 6.56 -7.14 -3.59
CA ASP A 100 5.34 -6.95 -2.84
C ASP A 100 5.41 -7.60 -1.44
N ASP A 101 5.08 -6.81 -0.43
CA ASP A 101 5.09 -7.18 0.99
C ASP A 101 3.72 -7.68 1.49
N VAL A 102 2.73 -7.77 0.58
CA VAL A 102 1.38 -8.28 0.85
C VAL A 102 1.19 -9.67 0.25
N PHE A 103 1.71 -9.89 -0.96
CA PHE A 103 1.67 -11.17 -1.64
C PHE A 103 2.51 -12.24 -0.93
N SER A 104 1.97 -13.45 -0.86
CA SER A 104 2.67 -14.64 -0.38
C SER A 104 2.22 -15.87 -1.17
N GLU A 105 2.96 -16.97 -1.07
CA GLU A 105 2.60 -18.23 -1.72
C GLU A 105 1.25 -18.81 -1.23
N ASP A 106 0.74 -18.36 -0.07
CA ASP A 106 -0.58 -18.75 0.42
C ASP A 106 -1.72 -18.27 -0.52
N PHE A 107 -1.51 -17.17 -1.26
CA PHE A 107 -2.45 -16.70 -2.29
C PHE A 107 -2.45 -17.54 -3.57
N LEU A 108 -1.62 -18.59 -3.64
CA LEU A 108 -1.63 -19.52 -4.76
C LEU A 108 -2.63 -20.68 -4.54
N ALA A 109 -3.51 -20.64 -3.54
CA ALA A 109 -4.56 -21.65 -3.41
C ALA A 109 -5.48 -21.66 -4.66
N GLY A 110 -5.75 -20.47 -5.21
CA GLY A 110 -6.30 -20.29 -6.55
C GLY A 110 -5.36 -19.51 -7.48
N LEU A 111 -5.51 -19.73 -8.78
CA LEU A 111 -4.81 -18.98 -9.82
C LEU A 111 -5.76 -18.59 -10.95
N LEU A 112 -5.91 -17.29 -11.19
CA LEU A 112 -6.51 -16.77 -12.41
C LEU A 112 -5.41 -16.37 -13.39
N LEU A 113 -5.41 -16.99 -14.57
CA LEU A 113 -4.48 -16.71 -15.65
C LEU A 113 -5.18 -15.93 -16.77
N SER A 114 -4.59 -14.80 -17.15
CA SER A 114 -4.99 -14.02 -18.32
C SER A 114 -3.78 -13.69 -19.20
N SER A 115 -4.03 -13.44 -20.48
CA SER A 115 -2.99 -13.11 -21.45
C SER A 115 -3.32 -11.83 -22.22
N THR A 116 -2.30 -11.04 -22.50
CA THR A 116 -2.33 -9.86 -23.38
C THR A 116 -1.70 -10.13 -24.75
N ALA A 117 -1.31 -11.39 -25.03
CA ALA A 117 -0.74 -11.79 -26.31
C ALA A 117 -1.75 -11.63 -27.46
N ALA A 118 -1.24 -11.44 -28.67
CA ALA A 118 -2.08 -11.47 -29.86
C ALA A 118 -2.63 -12.89 -30.10
N GLY A 119 -3.95 -13.03 -30.16
CA GLY A 119 -4.62 -14.32 -30.33
C GLY A 119 -4.92 -15.03 -28.99
N LYS A 120 -5.21 -16.33 -29.04
CA LYS A 120 -5.46 -17.13 -27.84
C LYS A 120 -4.15 -17.73 -27.34
N ALA A 121 -3.81 -17.49 -26.08
CA ALA A 121 -2.65 -18.11 -25.43
C ALA A 121 -2.90 -19.61 -25.13
N SER A 122 -1.83 -20.39 -25.03
CA SER A 122 -1.86 -21.79 -24.58
C SER A 122 -0.83 -22.04 -23.48
N MET A 123 -0.94 -23.17 -22.77
CA MET A 123 0.11 -23.62 -21.85
C MET A 123 0.83 -24.83 -22.41
N ASP A 124 2.14 -24.93 -22.13
CA ASP A 124 2.88 -26.16 -22.39
C ASP A 124 2.77 -27.16 -21.22
N ALA A 125 3.35 -28.36 -21.43
CA ALA A 125 3.37 -29.40 -20.40
C ALA A 125 4.16 -28.97 -19.15
N SER A 126 5.21 -28.15 -19.31
CA SER A 126 6.05 -27.69 -18.21
C SER A 126 5.28 -26.77 -17.25
N ALA A 127 4.47 -25.86 -17.79
CA ALA A 127 3.60 -24.97 -17.02
C ALA A 127 2.55 -25.77 -16.24
N THR A 128 1.91 -26.73 -16.89
CA THR A 128 0.92 -27.62 -16.25
C THR A 128 1.54 -28.40 -15.08
N SER A 129 2.70 -29.02 -15.29
CA SER A 129 3.41 -29.74 -14.23
C SER A 129 3.87 -28.81 -13.10
N TYR A 130 4.24 -27.57 -13.41
CA TYR A 130 4.61 -26.59 -12.40
C TYR A 130 3.43 -26.18 -11.52
N ILE A 131 2.29 -25.85 -12.12
CA ILE A 131 1.05 -25.53 -11.41
C ILE A 131 0.62 -26.69 -10.49
N GLN A 132 0.68 -27.93 -11.00
CA GLN A 132 0.42 -29.12 -10.18
C GLN A 132 1.41 -29.27 -9.02
N SER A 133 2.71 -28.99 -9.26
CA SER A 133 3.73 -29.06 -8.19
C SER A 133 3.55 -28.00 -7.11
N LEU A 134 2.92 -26.87 -7.44
CA LEU A 134 2.53 -25.85 -6.45
C LEU A 134 1.29 -26.28 -5.67
N GLY A 135 0.56 -27.31 -6.08
CA GLY A 135 -0.67 -27.76 -5.42
C GLY A 135 -1.82 -26.75 -5.55
N ILE A 136 -1.87 -25.97 -6.62
CA ILE A 136 -2.96 -25.00 -6.87
C ILE A 136 -4.29 -25.77 -6.99
N GLU A 137 -5.29 -25.41 -6.19
CA GLU A 137 -6.56 -26.15 -6.06
C GLU A 137 -7.61 -25.67 -7.08
N HIS A 138 -7.57 -24.39 -7.42
CA HIS A 138 -8.52 -23.75 -8.33
C HIS A 138 -7.79 -23.01 -9.44
N ILE A 139 -8.03 -23.38 -10.70
CA ILE A 139 -7.43 -22.70 -11.85
C ILE A 139 -8.54 -22.07 -12.69
N ILE A 140 -8.39 -20.78 -12.98
CA ILE A 140 -9.35 -20.01 -13.74
C ILE A 140 -8.62 -19.41 -14.93
N TYR A 141 -9.09 -19.69 -16.14
CA TYR A 141 -8.56 -19.09 -17.36
C TYR A 141 -9.47 -17.98 -17.82
N SER A 142 -8.90 -16.83 -18.18
CA SER A 142 -9.65 -15.85 -18.94
C SER A 142 -9.94 -16.37 -20.34
N SER A 143 -10.92 -15.76 -21.01
CA SER A 143 -11.18 -16.09 -22.41
C SER A 143 -10.01 -15.77 -23.34
N ALA A 144 -8.95 -15.08 -22.92
CA ALA A 144 -7.72 -14.93 -23.69
C ALA A 144 -6.95 -16.25 -23.91
N PHE A 145 -7.30 -17.33 -23.21
CA PHE A 145 -6.70 -18.65 -23.41
C PHE A 145 -7.52 -19.54 -24.35
N SER A 146 -6.83 -20.39 -25.10
CA SER A 146 -7.46 -21.49 -25.84
C SER A 146 -8.09 -22.46 -24.83
N LYS A 147 -9.25 -23.04 -25.18
CA LYS A 147 -9.83 -24.09 -24.34
C LYS A 147 -8.83 -25.25 -24.25
N VAL A 148 -8.40 -25.53 -23.03
CA VAL A 148 -7.53 -26.65 -22.70
C VAL A 148 -8.39 -27.91 -22.64
N ASP A 149 -8.38 -28.69 -23.71
CA ASP A 149 -9.05 -30.00 -23.75
C ASP A 149 -8.20 -31.03 -22.99
N GLY A 150 -8.79 -31.71 -22.00
CA GLY A 150 -8.33 -33.03 -21.56
C GLY A 150 -7.09 -33.15 -20.66
N HIS A 151 -6.61 -32.12 -19.97
CA HIS A 151 -5.55 -32.27 -18.95
C HIS A 151 -6.08 -32.16 -17.52
N GLY A 152 -6.18 -33.33 -16.86
CA GLY A 152 -6.71 -33.54 -15.52
C GLY A 152 -5.88 -32.91 -14.39
N GLY A 153 -6.60 -32.15 -13.56
CA GLY A 153 -6.29 -31.55 -12.26
C GLY A 153 -7.51 -30.67 -11.89
N PRO A 154 -7.91 -30.55 -10.61
CA PRO A 154 -9.30 -30.26 -10.22
C PRO A 154 -9.82 -28.92 -10.77
N SER A 155 -11.04 -28.94 -11.30
CA SER A 155 -11.90 -27.75 -11.45
C SER A 155 -11.33 -26.55 -12.22
N ALA A 156 -10.85 -26.74 -13.46
CA ALA A 156 -10.56 -25.62 -14.34
C ALA A 156 -11.86 -24.90 -14.78
N ALA A 157 -11.96 -23.59 -14.53
CA ALA A 157 -13.07 -22.74 -14.98
C ALA A 157 -12.60 -21.72 -16.02
N TYR A 158 -13.50 -21.32 -16.92
CA TYR A 158 -13.24 -20.24 -17.89
C TYR A 158 -14.15 -19.05 -17.60
N VAL A 159 -13.56 -17.87 -17.51
CA VAL A 159 -14.28 -16.61 -17.26
C VAL A 159 -14.01 -15.62 -18.39
N ASP A 160 -15.02 -14.84 -18.73
CA ASP A 160 -14.82 -13.68 -19.59
C ASP A 160 -14.34 -12.51 -18.73
N ILE A 161 -13.11 -12.07 -18.98
CA ILE A 161 -12.61 -10.79 -18.51
C ILE A 161 -12.81 -9.85 -19.69
N SER A 162 -13.92 -9.13 -19.72
CA SER A 162 -14.14 -8.12 -20.77
C SER A 162 -13.10 -7.00 -20.62
N ASP A 163 -12.72 -6.36 -21.73
CA ASP A 163 -11.80 -5.21 -21.75
C ASP A 163 -12.27 -4.04 -20.86
N SER A 164 -13.54 -4.03 -20.45
CA SER A 164 -14.14 -3.04 -19.55
C SER A 164 -13.82 -3.24 -18.07
N THR A 165 -13.28 -4.40 -17.66
CA THR A 165 -12.85 -4.66 -16.27
C THR A 165 -11.34 -4.50 -16.14
N THR A 166 -10.89 -3.37 -15.61
CA THR A 166 -9.50 -3.16 -15.18
C THR A 166 -9.22 -3.95 -13.90
N LEU A 167 -9.01 -5.25 -14.05
CA LEU A 167 -8.56 -6.13 -12.95
C LEU A 167 -7.03 -6.18 -12.96
N PRO A 168 -6.33 -5.56 -12.00
CA PRO A 168 -4.88 -5.62 -11.98
C PRO A 168 -4.36 -7.00 -11.50
N PRO A 169 -3.09 -7.33 -11.75
CA PRO A 169 -2.48 -8.51 -11.15
C PRO A 169 -2.37 -8.35 -9.63
N GLY A 170 -2.29 -9.47 -8.91
CA GLY A 170 -2.01 -9.49 -7.48
C GLY A 170 -2.83 -10.52 -6.69
N PRO A 171 -2.71 -10.50 -5.35
CA PRO A 171 -3.49 -11.34 -4.46
C PRO A 171 -4.94 -10.85 -4.38
N TYR A 172 -5.89 -11.76 -4.26
CA TYR A 172 -7.31 -11.47 -4.05
C TYR A 172 -7.89 -12.50 -3.09
N LEU A 173 -8.97 -12.11 -2.39
CA LEU A 173 -9.86 -13.10 -1.80
C LEU A 173 -10.99 -13.34 -2.79
N ALA A 174 -10.98 -14.53 -3.40
CA ALA A 174 -11.96 -14.92 -4.40
C ALA A 174 -13.15 -15.64 -3.75
N SER A 175 -14.35 -15.37 -4.28
CA SER A 175 -15.55 -16.15 -4.01
C SER A 175 -16.01 -16.79 -5.31
N LEU A 176 -15.99 -18.12 -5.35
CA LEU A 176 -16.39 -18.94 -6.47
C LEU A 176 -17.76 -19.53 -6.13
N TYR A 177 -18.84 -18.95 -6.66
CA TYR A 177 -20.19 -19.44 -6.37
C TYR A 177 -21.15 -19.16 -7.52
N GLY A 178 -22.06 -20.12 -7.79
CA GLY A 178 -23.14 -19.91 -8.75
C GLY A 178 -22.70 -19.62 -10.19
N GLY A 179 -21.47 -20.01 -10.57
CA GLY A 179 -20.89 -19.66 -11.87
C GLY A 179 -20.38 -18.21 -11.96
N SER A 180 -20.11 -17.58 -10.81
CA SER A 180 -19.51 -16.26 -10.70
C SER A 180 -18.19 -16.34 -9.92
N VAL A 181 -17.24 -15.50 -10.31
CA VAL A 181 -15.94 -15.31 -9.65
C VAL A 181 -15.86 -13.87 -9.17
N SER A 182 -16.08 -13.65 -7.88
CA SER A 182 -15.95 -12.33 -7.26
C SER A 182 -14.57 -12.20 -6.64
N LEU A 183 -13.85 -11.12 -6.94
CA LEU A 183 -12.46 -10.89 -6.51
C LEU A 183 -12.42 -9.67 -5.60
N SER A 184 -12.15 -9.88 -4.31
CA SER A 184 -12.07 -8.79 -3.34
C SER A 184 -10.63 -8.35 -3.14
N THR A 185 -10.39 -7.03 -3.20
CA THR A 185 -9.09 -6.41 -2.90
C THR A 185 -8.62 -6.83 -1.50
N VAL A 186 -7.36 -7.21 -1.38
CA VAL A 186 -6.73 -7.66 -0.13
C VAL A 186 -5.74 -6.63 0.38
N TYR A 187 -5.76 -6.46 1.70
CA TYR A 187 -4.86 -5.61 2.45
C TYR A 187 -4.17 -6.45 3.51
N ARG A 188 -2.85 -6.38 3.62
CA ARG A 188 -2.13 -6.90 4.79
C ARG A 188 -2.37 -5.95 5.96
N LEU A 189 -2.68 -6.49 7.13
CA LEU A 189 -2.81 -5.70 8.35
C LEU A 189 -1.46 -5.61 9.05
N TYR A 190 -0.87 -4.43 9.03
CA TYR A 190 0.34 -4.12 9.81
C TYR A 190 -0.04 -3.58 11.18
N GLU A 191 0.67 -4.01 12.21
CA GLU A 191 0.51 -3.50 13.56
C GLU A 191 1.26 -2.17 13.73
N ASP A 192 0.55 -1.11 14.13
CA ASP A 192 1.16 0.19 14.44
C ASP A 192 1.76 0.21 15.85
N THR A 193 2.88 -0.48 16.03
CA THR A 193 3.59 -0.60 17.31
C THR A 193 4.14 0.73 17.85
N TYR A 194 4.38 1.72 16.97
CA TYR A 194 4.81 3.07 17.33
C TYR A 194 3.64 4.02 17.65
N ARG A 195 2.40 3.58 17.48
CA ARG A 195 1.18 4.36 17.73
C ARG A 195 1.14 5.68 16.95
N ASP A 196 1.68 5.69 15.75
CA ASP A 196 1.72 6.86 14.86
C ASP A 196 0.35 7.21 14.28
N PHE A 197 -0.56 6.23 14.20
CA PHE A 197 -1.88 6.37 13.60
C PHE A 197 -2.98 6.49 14.65
N LEU A 198 -4.02 7.26 14.31
CA LEU A 198 -5.31 7.17 15.02
C LEU A 198 -6.01 5.87 14.62
N TYR A 199 -6.01 5.59 13.32
CA TYR A 199 -6.54 4.37 12.73
C TYR A 199 -6.03 4.21 11.28
N GLY A 200 -6.01 2.96 10.81
CA GLY A 200 -5.88 2.65 9.40
C GLY A 200 -7.19 2.91 8.64
N SER A 201 -7.10 3.18 7.35
CA SER A 201 -8.26 3.35 6.47
C SER A 201 -8.03 2.70 5.11
N TYR A 202 -9.12 2.36 4.43
CA TYR A 202 -9.08 1.73 3.12
C TYR A 202 -10.25 2.21 2.26
N ASP A 203 -10.08 2.14 0.94
CA ASP A 203 -11.16 2.41 -0.03
C ASP A 203 -12.19 1.29 0.04
N LEU A 204 -13.47 1.66 0.11
CA LEU A 204 -14.57 0.70 0.07
C LEU A 204 -14.81 0.12 -1.32
N ASP A 205 -14.07 0.52 -2.36
CA ASP A 205 -14.27 0.04 -3.73
C ASP A 205 -15.75 0.16 -4.18
N ASP A 206 -16.49 1.11 -3.60
CA ASP A 206 -17.95 1.29 -3.76
C ASP A 206 -18.33 2.06 -5.04
N GLY A 207 -17.33 2.38 -5.86
CA GLY A 207 -17.46 3.23 -7.05
C GLY A 207 -17.57 4.72 -6.78
N ASN A 208 -17.65 5.15 -5.51
CA ASN A 208 -17.80 6.55 -5.11
C ASN A 208 -16.54 7.14 -4.44
N GLY A 209 -15.49 6.33 -4.23
CA GLY A 209 -14.26 6.73 -3.54
C GLY A 209 -14.46 6.93 -2.03
N THR A 210 -15.46 6.27 -1.45
CA THR A 210 -15.74 6.35 -0.01
C THR A 210 -14.72 5.51 0.75
N HIS A 211 -14.14 6.07 1.81
CA HIS A 211 -13.22 5.35 2.69
C HIS A 211 -13.91 4.90 3.97
N ALA A 212 -13.42 3.79 4.53
CA ALA A 212 -13.78 3.32 5.85
C ALA A 212 -12.56 3.28 6.77
N TYR A 213 -12.76 3.57 8.05
CA TYR A 213 -11.75 3.31 9.08
C TYR A 213 -11.76 1.81 9.42
N LEU A 214 -10.59 1.28 9.79
CA LEU A 214 -10.46 -0.09 10.25
C LEU A 214 -10.71 -0.18 11.76
N ASP A 215 -11.75 -0.91 12.15
CA ASP A 215 -12.14 -1.19 13.53
C ASP A 215 -11.49 -2.46 14.07
N TYR A 216 -10.16 -2.57 13.92
CA TYR A 216 -9.37 -3.71 14.38
C TYR A 216 -8.09 -3.26 15.08
N SER A 217 -7.80 -3.87 16.22
CA SER A 217 -6.59 -3.62 17.01
C SER A 217 -6.07 -4.94 17.58
N TYR A 218 -4.76 -5.02 17.77
CA TYR A 218 -4.11 -6.21 18.30
C TYR A 218 -4.23 -6.27 19.83
N PRO A 219 -4.47 -7.47 20.42
CA PRO A 219 -4.89 -7.60 21.81
C PRO A 219 -3.83 -7.23 22.86
N SER A 220 -2.53 -7.28 22.54
CA SER A 220 -1.46 -7.10 23.54
C SER A 220 -1.44 -5.69 24.15
N PHE A 221 -1.57 -4.66 23.32
CA PHE A 221 -1.55 -3.26 23.76
C PHE A 221 -2.62 -2.41 23.04
N GLY A 222 -3.53 -3.01 22.28
CA GLY A 222 -4.50 -2.27 21.47
C GLY A 222 -3.83 -1.43 20.38
N TYR A 223 -2.74 -1.93 19.79
CA TYR A 223 -2.11 -1.26 18.65
C TYR A 223 -3.08 -1.31 17.45
N PRO A 224 -3.35 -0.17 16.78
CA PRO A 224 -4.26 -0.16 15.66
C PRO A 224 -3.63 -0.93 14.49
N ALA A 225 -4.47 -1.63 13.74
CA ALA A 225 -4.04 -2.23 12.48
C ALA A 225 -4.14 -1.22 11.34
N ILE A 226 -3.14 -1.22 10.46
CA ILE A 226 -3.09 -0.40 9.25
C ILE A 226 -3.27 -1.32 8.03
N PRO A 227 -4.35 -1.19 7.25
CA PRO A 227 -4.58 -2.00 6.07
C PRO A 227 -3.74 -1.47 4.90
N ILE A 228 -2.82 -2.30 4.42
CA ILE A 228 -1.89 -1.96 3.35
C ILE A 228 -2.16 -2.84 2.12
N PRO A 229 -2.55 -2.27 0.96
CA PRO A 229 -2.82 -3.06 -0.23
C PRO A 229 -1.53 -3.48 -0.93
N SER A 230 -1.65 -4.54 -1.74
CA SER A 230 -0.57 -5.01 -2.60
C SER A 230 -0.12 -3.95 -3.60
N ARG A 231 1.20 -3.79 -3.79
CA ARG A 231 1.79 -2.96 -4.84
C ARG A 231 1.52 -3.50 -6.24
N LEU A 232 1.22 -4.81 -6.36
CA LEU A 232 0.92 -5.46 -7.64
C LEU A 232 -0.31 -4.86 -8.31
N TYR A 233 -1.25 -4.33 -7.54
CA TYR A 233 -2.43 -3.66 -8.08
C TYR A 233 -2.11 -2.43 -8.94
N SER A 234 -0.91 -1.85 -8.77
CA SER A 234 -0.45 -0.68 -9.50
C SER A 234 0.65 -1.00 -10.51
N LEU A 235 0.95 -2.28 -10.76
CA LEU A 235 2.11 -2.70 -11.57
C LEU A 235 2.09 -2.15 -13.01
N THR A 236 0.89 -1.97 -13.57
CA THR A 236 0.67 -1.47 -14.94
C THR A 236 0.16 -0.02 -14.97
N ASP A 237 0.01 0.61 -13.80
CA ASP A 237 -0.49 1.96 -13.68
C ASP A 237 0.64 2.98 -13.86
N THR A 238 0.51 3.83 -14.88
CA THR A 238 1.54 4.80 -15.26
C THR A 238 1.37 6.16 -14.58
N ARG A 239 0.37 6.33 -13.70
CA ARG A 239 0.15 7.60 -13.00
C ARG A 239 1.29 7.91 -12.04
N ALA A 240 1.48 9.20 -11.75
CA ALA A 240 2.69 9.68 -11.08
C ALA A 240 2.87 9.18 -9.64
N MET A 241 1.80 8.74 -8.98
CA MET A 241 1.79 8.22 -7.61
C MET A 241 1.26 6.79 -7.52
N ALA A 242 1.18 6.08 -8.66
CA ALA A 242 0.67 4.71 -8.72
C ALA A 242 1.41 3.81 -7.71
N GLY A 243 0.65 3.22 -6.79
CA GLY A 243 1.14 2.32 -5.75
C GLY A 243 1.85 3.00 -4.58
N ASP A 244 1.95 4.33 -4.56
CA ASP A 244 2.48 5.07 -3.41
C ASP A 244 1.48 4.96 -2.24
N ARG A 245 1.96 4.48 -1.09
CA ARG A 245 1.16 4.38 0.14
C ARG A 245 1.33 5.66 0.95
N VAL A 246 0.21 6.35 1.22
CA VAL A 246 0.20 7.70 1.76
C VAL A 246 -0.61 7.81 3.05
N ALA A 247 0.04 8.22 4.13
CA ALA A 247 -0.61 8.50 5.41
C ALA A 247 -1.03 9.97 5.48
N ILE A 248 -2.23 10.26 6.01
CA ILE A 248 -2.80 11.61 5.99
C ILE A 248 -2.94 12.15 7.41
N LYS A 249 -2.48 13.36 7.69
CA LYS A 249 -2.70 13.99 9.00
C LYS A 249 -4.19 14.11 9.26
N ASP A 250 -4.64 13.93 10.50
CA ASP A 250 -6.05 14.13 10.88
C ASP A 250 -6.48 15.61 10.98
N LEU A 251 -6.17 16.37 9.93
CA LEU A 251 -6.70 17.70 9.63
C LEU A 251 -7.35 17.74 8.25
N TYR A 252 -7.10 16.74 7.40
CA TYR A 252 -7.57 16.70 6.02
C TYR A 252 -8.81 15.81 5.92
N ASP A 253 -9.79 16.33 5.19
CA ASP A 253 -10.99 15.60 4.86
C ASP A 253 -10.68 14.45 3.90
N ILE A 254 -11.19 13.28 4.25
CA ILE A 254 -11.22 12.08 3.43
C ILE A 254 -12.67 11.61 3.43
N LYS A 255 -13.25 11.44 2.25
CA LYS A 255 -14.65 11.06 2.05
C LYS A 255 -14.98 9.81 2.85
N GLY A 256 -16.02 9.87 3.67
CA GLY A 256 -16.47 8.77 4.53
C GLY A 256 -15.82 8.73 5.92
N LEU A 257 -14.78 9.54 6.17
CA LEU A 257 -14.07 9.61 7.45
C LEU A 257 -14.33 10.93 8.15
N LYS A 258 -14.30 10.93 9.48
CA LYS A 258 -14.30 12.16 10.27
C LYS A 258 -12.91 12.81 10.24
N THR A 259 -12.87 14.12 10.39
CA THR A 259 -11.64 14.89 10.60
C THR A 259 -11.67 15.44 12.02
N THR A 260 -10.91 14.83 12.92
CA THR A 260 -11.10 15.04 14.37
C THR A 260 -10.18 16.12 14.95
N GLY A 261 -9.10 16.46 14.24
CA GLY A 261 -8.07 17.34 14.79
C GLY A 261 -7.35 16.73 15.98
N GLY A 262 -7.41 15.39 16.15
CA GLY A 262 -6.92 14.68 17.33
C GLY A 262 -7.71 14.94 18.62
N SER A 263 -8.95 15.44 18.51
CA SER A 263 -9.80 15.75 19.67
C SER A 263 -11.05 14.88 19.73
N ARG A 264 -11.24 14.17 20.86
CA ARG A 264 -12.43 13.34 21.12
C ARG A 264 -13.69 14.19 21.22
N ALA A 265 -13.61 15.34 21.88
CA ALA A 265 -14.74 16.26 22.01
C ALA A 265 -15.24 16.74 20.63
N TRP A 266 -14.31 17.02 19.71
CA TRP A 266 -14.65 17.40 18.35
C TRP A 266 -15.19 16.23 17.52
N GLU A 267 -14.62 15.03 17.69
CA GLU A 267 -15.10 13.82 17.03
C GLU A 267 -16.60 13.57 17.28
N TYR A 268 -17.10 13.84 18.49
CA TYR A 268 -18.52 13.62 18.83
C TYR A 268 -19.48 14.50 18.03
N ILE A 269 -19.07 15.69 17.62
CA ILE A 269 -19.95 16.67 16.96
C ILE A 269 -19.72 16.77 15.46
N VAL A 270 -18.56 16.33 14.95
CA VAL A 270 -18.25 16.35 13.52
C VAL A 270 -18.88 15.16 12.80
N SER A 271 -19.39 15.41 11.60
CA SER A 271 -19.87 14.36 10.69
C SER A 271 -18.73 13.88 9.79
N PRO A 272 -18.80 12.65 9.25
CA PRO A 272 -17.88 12.22 8.21
C PRO A 272 -17.89 13.18 7.01
N ALA A 273 -16.72 13.40 6.41
CA ALA A 273 -16.59 14.26 5.24
C ALA A 273 -17.32 13.65 4.03
N THR A 274 -17.96 14.50 3.23
CA THR A 274 -18.70 14.09 2.02
C THR A 274 -17.82 14.02 0.77
N ALA A 275 -16.63 14.61 0.83
CA ALA A 275 -15.63 14.62 -0.23
C ALA A 275 -14.22 14.59 0.37
N ASN A 276 -13.24 14.18 -0.44
CA ASN A 276 -11.83 14.38 -0.11
C ASN A 276 -11.49 15.87 -0.22
N ALA A 277 -10.61 16.37 0.64
CA ALA A 277 -9.97 17.66 0.41
C ALA A 277 -9.30 17.67 -0.98
N PRO A 278 -9.34 18.78 -1.77
CA PRO A 278 -8.78 18.78 -3.12
C PRO A 278 -7.30 18.38 -3.19
N SER A 279 -6.53 18.73 -2.16
CA SER A 279 -5.14 18.29 -2.00
C SER A 279 -5.03 16.76 -1.88
N ILE A 280 -5.94 16.11 -1.16
CA ILE A 280 -5.96 14.65 -1.01
C ILE A 280 -6.54 13.96 -2.24
N GLN A 281 -7.59 14.50 -2.85
CA GLN A 281 -8.17 13.97 -4.08
C GLN A 281 -7.13 13.86 -5.19
N ARG A 282 -6.25 14.86 -5.30
CA ARG A 282 -5.15 14.84 -6.27
C ARG A 282 -4.24 13.62 -6.14
N ILE A 283 -4.01 13.14 -4.92
CA ILE A 283 -3.18 11.95 -4.65
C ILE A 283 -3.87 10.71 -5.20
N VAL A 284 -5.17 10.56 -4.90
CA VAL A 284 -6.01 9.46 -5.39
C VAL A 284 -6.08 9.47 -6.92
N ASP A 285 -6.28 10.64 -7.52
CA ASP A 285 -6.33 10.81 -8.98
C ASP A 285 -5.00 10.44 -9.66
N GLN A 286 -3.88 10.50 -8.93
CA GLN A 286 -2.55 10.09 -9.40
C GLN A 286 -2.18 8.65 -9.02
N GLY A 287 -3.13 7.86 -8.51
CA GLY A 287 -2.93 6.45 -8.20
C GLY A 287 -2.31 6.19 -6.82
N GLY A 288 -2.19 7.22 -5.98
CA GLY A 288 -1.76 7.07 -4.60
C GLY A 288 -2.87 6.45 -3.74
N VAL A 289 -2.48 5.67 -2.74
CA VAL A 289 -3.38 4.94 -1.84
C VAL A 289 -3.35 5.59 -0.46
N LEU A 290 -4.52 5.93 0.08
CA LEU A 290 -4.65 6.47 1.44
C LEU A 290 -4.74 5.32 2.44
N VAL A 291 -3.77 5.21 3.36
CA VAL A 291 -3.66 4.05 4.26
C VAL A 291 -4.15 4.30 5.68
N GLY A 292 -4.39 5.55 6.05
CA GLY A 292 -4.85 5.90 7.39
C GLY A 292 -4.69 7.36 7.74
N LYS A 293 -5.26 7.70 8.90
CA LYS A 293 -5.19 9.05 9.49
C LYS A 293 -4.18 9.03 10.64
N PHE A 294 -3.11 9.80 10.52
CA PHE A 294 -2.03 9.81 11.51
C PHE A 294 -2.23 10.85 12.62
N LYS A 295 -1.64 10.57 13.79
CA LYS A 295 -1.73 11.39 15.00
C LYS A 295 -1.03 12.73 14.90
N LEU A 296 -1.63 13.70 15.56
CA LEU A 296 -1.22 15.08 15.57
C LEU A 296 -1.46 15.71 16.93
N ALA A 297 -0.73 16.78 17.23
CA ALA A 297 -1.09 17.60 18.39
C ALA A 297 -2.47 18.19 18.16
N GLN A 298 -3.31 18.15 19.18
CA GLN A 298 -4.70 18.60 19.12
C GLN A 298 -4.82 19.95 18.42
N PHE A 299 -5.67 20.01 17.40
CA PHE A 299 -5.90 21.18 16.53
C PHE A 299 -4.61 21.79 15.97
N ALA A 300 -3.65 20.92 15.64
CA ALA A 300 -2.32 21.29 15.15
C ALA A 300 -1.50 22.16 16.12
N SER A 301 -1.85 22.24 17.41
CA SER A 301 -1.21 23.11 18.39
C SER A 301 0.27 22.84 18.60
N GLY A 302 1.00 23.83 19.13
CA GLY A 302 2.40 23.69 19.53
C GLY A 302 2.61 22.93 20.84
N ALA A 303 1.57 22.29 21.39
CA ALA A 303 1.60 21.66 22.70
C ALA A 303 2.65 20.54 22.76
N ASN A 304 3.46 20.56 23.82
CA ASN A 304 4.39 19.47 24.09
C ASN A 304 3.63 18.14 24.30
N PRO A 305 4.24 17.01 23.95
CA PRO A 305 3.64 15.68 24.06
C PRO A 305 3.01 15.37 25.42
N CYS A 306 3.65 15.85 26.51
CA CYS A 306 3.19 15.63 27.88
C CYS A 306 1.86 16.30 28.23
N TYR A 307 1.33 17.17 27.36
CA TYR A 307 0.06 17.86 27.57
C TYR A 307 -1.09 17.30 26.74
N TRP A 308 -0.87 16.21 25.99
CA TRP A 308 -1.91 15.58 25.19
C TRP A 308 -2.81 14.72 26.09
N GLN A 309 -4.11 15.00 26.07
CA GLN A 309 -5.07 14.34 26.99
C GLN A 309 -5.98 13.33 26.30
N ASP A 310 -6.20 13.46 24.99
CA ASP A 310 -7.14 12.61 24.26
C ASP A 310 -6.50 11.35 23.69
N GLU A 311 -5.30 11.50 23.12
CA GLU A 311 -4.61 10.42 22.43
C GLU A 311 -3.18 10.28 22.96
N HIS A 312 -2.74 9.02 23.08
CA HIS A 312 -1.36 8.74 23.44
C HIS A 312 -0.43 9.23 22.34
N TYR A 313 0.59 9.96 22.76
CA TYR A 313 1.64 10.46 21.90
C TYR A 313 2.37 9.31 21.17
N PRO A 314 2.75 9.47 19.88
CA PRO A 314 3.52 8.45 19.17
C PRO A 314 4.91 8.21 19.76
N PHE A 315 5.45 7.01 19.57
CA PHE A 315 6.82 6.68 19.91
C PHE A 315 7.73 6.93 18.72
N ASN A 316 8.84 7.64 18.94
CA ASN A 316 9.80 7.85 17.87
C ASN A 316 10.64 6.58 17.69
N PRO A 317 10.76 6.02 16.47
CA PRO A 317 11.66 4.88 16.22
C PRO A 317 13.15 5.22 16.41
N ARG A 318 13.50 6.49 16.58
CA ARG A 318 14.85 6.97 16.89
C ARG A 318 15.06 7.13 18.41
N GLY A 319 16.32 7.05 18.83
CA GLY A 319 16.70 7.22 20.24
C GLY A 319 16.05 6.18 21.15
N ASP A 320 15.95 4.93 20.67
CA ASP A 320 15.39 3.79 21.39
C ASP A 320 13.97 4.01 21.96
N GLY A 321 13.15 4.81 21.26
CA GLY A 321 11.79 5.14 21.70
C GLY A 321 11.67 6.37 22.59
N TRP A 322 12.79 6.96 23.03
CA TRP A 322 12.81 8.05 24.01
C TRP A 322 12.92 9.45 23.40
N LEU A 323 13.23 9.53 22.10
CA LEU A 323 13.20 10.81 21.41
C LEU A 323 11.75 11.24 21.16
N THR A 324 11.48 12.54 21.26
CA THR A 324 10.16 13.09 20.88
C THR A 324 9.93 12.93 19.37
N CYS A 325 8.70 12.67 18.93
CA CYS A 325 8.24 12.86 17.55
C CYS A 325 7.99 14.34 17.18
N SER A 326 8.27 15.27 18.11
CA SER A 326 7.87 16.68 18.07
C SER A 326 6.36 16.87 17.81
N ALA A 327 5.95 18.07 17.38
CA ALA A 327 4.59 18.47 17.09
C ALA A 327 4.56 19.47 15.90
N SER A 328 3.43 19.68 15.24
CA SER A 328 2.15 18.98 15.43
C SER A 328 1.90 17.81 14.49
N SER A 329 2.72 17.58 13.47
CA SER A 329 2.57 16.41 12.57
C SER A 329 3.37 15.19 13.07
N SER A 330 3.21 14.86 14.36
CA SER A 330 4.05 13.89 15.07
C SER A 330 4.05 12.52 14.40
N GLY A 331 2.87 11.95 14.12
CA GLY A 331 2.74 10.64 13.49
C GLY A 331 3.25 10.61 12.04
N GLY A 332 3.26 11.74 11.34
CA GLY A 332 3.72 11.80 9.95
C GLY A 332 5.22 11.53 9.83
N GLY A 333 6.05 12.26 10.58
CA GLY A 333 7.50 12.05 10.58
C GLY A 333 7.90 10.69 11.17
N CYS A 334 7.28 10.29 12.28
CA CYS A 334 7.61 9.05 12.97
C CYS A 334 7.15 7.80 12.20
N SER A 335 5.95 7.79 11.59
CA SER A 335 5.52 6.65 10.74
C SER A 335 6.42 6.45 9.54
N ILE A 336 6.88 7.53 8.91
CA ILE A 336 7.83 7.46 7.79
C ILE A 336 9.17 6.90 8.22
N ALA A 337 9.62 7.18 9.44
CA ALA A 337 10.84 6.59 9.99
C ALA A 337 10.65 5.15 10.46
N ALA A 338 9.44 4.77 10.89
CA ALA A 338 9.14 3.48 11.52
C ALA A 338 8.80 2.38 10.51
N TYR A 339 8.11 2.72 9.41
CA TYR A 339 7.46 1.73 8.58
C TYR A 339 7.97 1.71 7.14
N ASP A 340 8.62 0.61 6.77
CA ASP A 340 9.14 0.40 5.42
C ASP A 340 8.06 0.37 4.34
N TRP A 341 6.86 -0.09 4.70
CA TRP A 341 5.73 -0.14 3.80
C TRP A 341 5.14 1.24 3.46
N LEU A 342 5.49 2.32 4.17
CA LEU A 342 4.94 3.65 3.96
C LEU A 342 5.86 4.52 3.08
N ASP A 343 5.33 5.10 2.00
CA ASP A 343 6.11 5.92 1.06
C ASP A 343 6.11 7.41 1.44
N PHE A 344 4.93 7.95 1.76
CA PHE A 344 4.73 9.37 2.03
C PHE A 344 3.75 9.61 3.18
N ALA A 345 3.91 10.74 3.87
CA ALA A 345 2.90 11.24 4.79
C ALA A 345 2.62 12.72 4.54
N ILE A 346 1.34 13.08 4.46
CA ILE A 346 0.89 14.46 4.23
C ILE A 346 0.60 15.13 5.57
N GLY A 347 1.33 16.21 5.86
CA GLY A 347 1.16 17.01 7.07
C GLY A 347 0.96 18.48 6.77
N SER A 348 0.85 19.27 7.84
CA SER A 348 0.73 20.72 7.77
C SER A 348 1.84 21.41 8.57
N ASP A 349 2.24 22.62 8.14
CA ASP A 349 3.20 23.49 8.84
C ASP A 349 2.69 24.93 8.88
N THR A 350 2.26 25.35 10.07
CA THR A 350 1.94 26.75 10.41
C THR A 350 3.19 27.46 10.94
N GLY A 351 3.75 26.90 12.02
CA GLY A 351 4.93 27.43 12.69
C GLY A 351 6.19 26.59 12.48
N SER A 352 6.10 25.27 12.64
CA SER A 352 7.21 24.32 12.38
C SER A 352 6.79 22.85 12.35
N SER A 353 5.50 22.60 12.09
CA SER A 353 4.87 21.28 12.30
C SER A 353 5.24 20.22 11.28
N LEU A 354 5.99 20.56 10.23
CA LEU A 354 6.69 19.59 9.38
C LEU A 354 8.17 19.53 9.75
N ARG A 355 8.83 20.68 9.79
CA ARG A 355 10.29 20.78 9.97
C ARG A 355 10.78 20.19 11.29
N ARG A 356 10.08 20.41 12.41
CA ARG A 356 10.51 19.82 13.70
C ARG A 356 10.32 18.30 13.74
N PRO A 357 9.15 17.72 13.40
CA PRO A 357 9.02 16.26 13.29
C PRO A 357 10.03 15.63 12.31
N THR A 358 10.33 16.29 11.19
CA THR A 358 11.37 15.85 10.24
C THR A 358 12.74 15.75 10.90
N ALA A 359 13.16 16.80 11.61
CA ALA A 359 14.47 16.85 12.25
C ALA A 359 14.67 15.73 13.28
N VAL A 360 13.64 15.42 14.08
CA VAL A 360 13.73 14.40 15.14
C VAL A 360 13.50 12.97 14.65
N SER A 361 12.78 12.78 13.54
CA SER A 361 12.59 11.44 12.94
C SER A 361 13.72 11.04 11.98
N GLY A 362 14.55 12.01 11.56
CA GLY A 362 15.62 11.80 10.58
C GLY A 362 15.06 11.49 9.19
N THR A 363 13.99 12.19 8.79
CA THR A 363 13.31 12.04 7.50
C THR A 363 13.55 13.27 6.62
N TYR A 364 13.07 13.24 5.37
CA TYR A 364 12.91 14.46 4.57
C TYR A 364 11.51 15.01 4.79
N GLY A 365 11.39 16.32 5.01
CA GLY A 365 10.11 16.98 5.08
C GLY A 365 10.14 18.41 4.57
N GLN A 366 9.07 18.76 3.86
CA GLN A 366 8.98 20.02 3.12
C GLN A 366 7.87 20.90 3.67
N ARG A 367 8.23 22.08 4.17
CA ARG A 367 7.30 23.21 4.22
C ARG A 367 7.36 23.94 2.87
N PRO A 368 6.33 23.87 2.01
CA PRO A 368 6.36 24.59 0.75
C PRO A 368 6.18 26.10 0.96
N SER A 369 6.33 26.87 -0.12
CA SER A 369 5.89 28.26 -0.15
C SER A 369 4.40 28.38 0.21
N GLN A 370 4.03 29.44 0.90
CA GLN A 370 2.63 29.73 1.22
C GLN A 370 1.80 29.87 -0.06
N GLY A 371 0.59 29.31 -0.04
CA GLY A 371 -0.33 29.32 -1.17
C GLY A 371 -0.07 28.27 -2.26
N LEU A 372 0.98 27.43 -2.14
CA LEU A 372 1.28 26.41 -3.17
C LEU A 372 0.27 25.24 -3.21
N MET A 373 -0.62 25.14 -2.23
CA MET A 373 -1.62 24.07 -2.16
C MET A 373 -2.88 24.55 -1.46
N SER A 374 -4.04 24.21 -2.02
CA SER A 374 -5.36 24.47 -1.47
C SER A 374 -5.50 23.80 -0.11
N LEU A 375 -6.06 24.55 0.83
CA LEU A 375 -6.41 24.09 2.17
C LEU A 375 -7.93 23.98 2.35
N GLU A 376 -8.68 23.96 1.25
CA GLU A 376 -10.09 23.56 1.29
C GLU A 376 -10.22 22.13 1.82
N GLY A 377 -11.17 21.89 2.71
CA GLY A 377 -11.31 20.60 3.42
C GLY A 377 -10.14 20.31 4.38
N VAL A 378 -9.40 21.34 4.80
CA VAL A 378 -8.34 21.22 5.81
C VAL A 378 -8.68 22.10 7.00
N MET A 379 -8.68 21.50 8.20
CA MET A 379 -8.92 22.22 9.45
C MET A 379 -7.82 23.29 9.67
N PRO A 380 -8.19 24.58 9.77
CA PRO A 380 -7.22 25.66 9.87
C PRO A 380 -6.66 25.82 11.30
N LEU A 381 -5.40 26.24 11.40
CA LEU A 381 -4.84 26.81 12.63
C LEU A 381 -4.56 28.31 12.44
N GLY A 382 -3.96 28.68 11.31
CA GLY A 382 -3.69 30.05 10.94
C GLY A 382 -3.70 30.18 9.42
N GLY A 383 -4.88 30.43 8.85
CA GLY A 383 -5.13 30.27 7.40
C GLY A 383 -4.13 30.96 6.46
N ALA A 384 -3.64 32.15 6.83
CA ALA A 384 -2.64 32.88 6.03
C ALA A 384 -1.22 32.26 6.08
N THR A 385 -0.93 31.46 7.11
CA THR A 385 0.40 30.90 7.38
C THR A 385 0.48 29.39 7.20
N ASP A 386 -0.67 28.70 7.17
CA ASP A 386 -0.77 27.26 7.03
C ASP A 386 -0.27 26.82 5.64
N THR A 387 0.46 25.70 5.62
CA THR A 387 0.94 25.07 4.39
C THR A 387 0.76 23.56 4.47
N ALA A 388 0.47 22.92 3.34
CA ALA A 388 0.37 21.46 3.22
C ALA A 388 1.67 20.90 2.64
N GLY A 389 2.31 20.00 3.36
CA GLY A 389 3.62 19.47 2.98
C GLY A 389 3.76 17.98 3.21
N ILE A 390 4.93 17.47 2.84
CA ILE A 390 5.18 16.04 2.65
C ILE A 390 6.31 15.60 3.58
N PHE A 391 6.18 14.41 4.16
CA PHE A 391 7.27 13.62 4.73
C PHE A 391 7.60 12.43 3.82
N CYS A 392 8.88 12.07 3.73
CA CYS A 392 9.35 10.89 2.99
C CYS A 392 10.77 10.49 3.41
N ARG A 393 11.28 9.40 2.82
CA ARG A 393 12.66 8.91 3.04
C ARG A 393 13.60 9.08 1.85
N ASP A 394 13.05 9.43 0.69
CA ASP A 394 13.80 9.49 -0.57
C ASP A 394 13.55 10.84 -1.27
N PRO A 395 14.60 11.67 -1.45
CA PRO A 395 14.47 12.99 -2.05
C PRO A 395 14.12 12.95 -3.55
N VAL A 396 14.44 11.86 -4.26
CA VAL A 396 14.08 11.67 -5.67
C VAL A 396 12.58 11.37 -5.78
N LYS A 397 12.08 10.43 -4.95
CA LYS A 397 10.64 10.14 -4.86
C LYS A 397 9.85 11.37 -4.42
N TRP A 398 10.37 12.13 -3.45
CA TRP A 398 9.82 13.42 -3.02
C TRP A 398 9.67 14.42 -4.16
N SER A 399 10.71 14.60 -4.97
CA SER A 399 10.67 15.51 -6.11
C SER A 399 9.60 15.12 -7.13
N ARG A 400 9.50 13.81 -7.45
CA ARG A 400 8.44 13.27 -8.33
C ARG A 400 7.06 13.56 -7.76
N PHE A 401 6.83 13.20 -6.49
CA PHE A 401 5.55 13.38 -5.83
C PHE A 401 5.15 14.85 -5.78
N SER A 402 6.06 15.73 -5.33
CA SER A 402 5.81 17.16 -5.19
C SER A 402 5.42 17.82 -6.51
N LYS A 403 6.08 17.46 -7.62
CA LYS A 403 5.74 17.99 -8.95
C LYS A 403 4.37 17.55 -9.43
N ALA A 404 3.97 16.32 -9.12
CA ALA A 404 2.64 15.83 -9.47
C ALA A 404 1.55 16.40 -8.55
N TRP A 405 1.89 16.71 -7.30
CA TRP A 405 0.96 17.17 -6.28
C TRP A 405 0.68 18.68 -6.36
N TYR A 406 1.73 19.51 -6.35
CA TYR A 406 1.64 20.97 -6.40
C TYR A 406 1.37 21.46 -7.83
N THR A 407 0.11 21.44 -8.25
CA THR A 407 -0.34 21.95 -9.56
C THR A 407 -0.92 23.36 -9.44
N PRO A 408 -0.72 24.25 -10.44
CA PRO A 408 -1.30 25.59 -10.45
C PRO A 408 -2.81 25.63 -10.20
N SER A 409 -3.55 24.62 -10.66
CA SER A 409 -5.00 24.50 -10.45
C SER A 409 -5.41 24.32 -8.98
N LEU A 410 -4.46 23.97 -8.10
CA LEU A 410 -4.68 23.78 -6.68
C LEU A 410 -3.94 24.83 -5.84
N PHE A 411 -3.41 25.91 -6.43
CA PHE A 411 -2.82 26.99 -5.64
C PHE A 411 -3.91 27.77 -4.91
N GLN A 412 -3.63 28.24 -3.70
CA GLN A 412 -4.55 29.11 -2.98
C GLN A 412 -4.66 30.46 -3.66
N SER A 413 -5.82 31.10 -3.50
CA SER A 413 -6.01 32.48 -3.90
C SER A 413 -5.04 33.40 -3.15
N SER A 414 -4.45 34.36 -3.86
CA SER A 414 -3.65 35.45 -3.28
C SER A 414 -4.42 36.28 -2.26
N ASN A 415 -5.75 36.26 -2.29
CA ASN A 415 -6.60 36.95 -1.30
C ASN A 415 -6.52 36.32 0.10
N ILE A 416 -6.11 35.05 0.21
CA ILE A 416 -5.98 34.34 1.49
C ILE A 416 -4.62 34.65 2.14
N THR A 417 -3.55 34.61 1.34
CA THR A 417 -2.17 34.76 1.84
C THR A 417 -1.67 36.20 1.79
N GLY A 418 -2.27 37.05 0.96
CA GLY A 418 -1.73 38.38 0.64
C GLY A 418 -0.46 38.35 -0.22
N LEU A 419 -0.07 37.18 -0.72
CA LEU A 419 1.15 36.98 -1.51
C LEU A 419 0.83 36.86 -3.01
N SER A 420 1.76 37.31 -3.84
CA SER A 420 1.72 37.00 -5.28
C SER A 420 1.83 35.49 -5.51
N ALA A 421 1.22 35.01 -6.59
CA ALA A 421 1.37 33.62 -7.00
C ALA A 421 2.86 33.28 -7.17
N LEU A 422 3.26 32.09 -6.70
CA LEU A 422 4.64 31.64 -6.84
C LEU A 422 4.92 31.30 -8.30
N GLU A 423 5.91 31.95 -8.89
CA GLU A 423 6.47 31.59 -10.18
C GLU A 423 7.89 31.05 -9.97
N VAL A 424 8.07 29.74 -10.18
CA VAL A 424 9.37 29.08 -10.09
C VAL A 424 9.62 28.29 -11.38
N PRO A 425 10.85 28.31 -11.92
CA PRO A 425 11.18 27.52 -13.09
C PRO A 425 10.98 26.03 -12.83
N ASP A 426 10.26 25.33 -13.71
CA ASP A 426 10.07 23.89 -13.60
C ASP A 426 11.34 23.14 -14.03
N ASN A 427 12.27 22.98 -13.09
CA ASN A 427 13.47 22.17 -13.27
C ASN A 427 13.63 21.15 -12.13
N ARG A 428 14.47 20.13 -12.34
CA ARG A 428 14.84 19.14 -11.31
C ARG A 428 16.28 19.34 -10.81
N GLY A 429 16.85 20.52 -11.08
CA GLY A 429 18.22 20.82 -10.67
C GLY A 429 18.28 21.02 -9.16
N PHE A 430 19.28 20.41 -8.51
CA PHE A 430 19.59 20.75 -7.14
C PHE A 430 20.20 22.16 -7.05
N PRO A 431 19.94 22.92 -5.97
CA PRO A 431 20.62 24.18 -5.74
C PRO A 431 22.14 24.00 -5.79
N LYS A 432 22.84 24.89 -6.51
CA LYS A 432 24.32 24.83 -6.65
C LYS A 432 25.06 25.65 -5.60
N THR A 433 24.35 26.50 -4.87
CA THR A 433 24.92 27.45 -3.90
C THR A 433 24.08 27.43 -2.63
N ILE A 434 24.72 27.25 -1.49
CA ILE A 434 24.10 27.39 -0.16
C ILE A 434 24.57 28.72 0.41
N LEU A 435 23.62 29.58 0.79
CA LEU A 435 23.89 30.84 1.48
C LEU A 435 23.56 30.66 2.96
N TYR A 436 24.51 30.93 3.84
CA TYR A 436 24.31 30.91 5.28
C TYR A 436 24.05 32.34 5.78
N PRO A 437 22.90 32.60 6.42
CA PRO A 437 22.66 33.89 7.08
C PRO A 437 23.70 34.12 8.18
N THR A 438 24.29 35.32 8.23
CA THR A 438 25.32 35.71 9.21
C THR A 438 24.81 35.75 10.64
N ASP A 439 23.49 35.85 10.81
CA ASP A 439 22.84 36.11 12.10
C ASP A 439 22.47 34.80 12.84
N TYR A 440 22.77 33.63 12.24
CA TYR A 440 22.44 32.28 12.72
C TYR A 440 23.61 31.29 12.55
N LEU A 441 24.84 31.72 12.80
CA LEU A 441 25.99 30.81 12.77
C LEU A 441 25.89 29.74 13.88
N PRO A 442 26.37 28.50 13.66
CA PRO A 442 26.87 27.69 14.77
C PRO A 442 27.93 28.55 15.46
N LEU A 443 27.75 28.80 16.76
CA LEU A 443 28.76 29.48 17.56
C LEU A 443 30.11 28.83 17.27
N ASN A 444 31.18 29.64 17.17
CA ASN A 444 32.54 29.14 17.02
C ASN A 444 32.95 28.41 18.32
N ASN A 445 32.37 27.24 18.53
CA ASN A 445 32.59 26.35 19.65
C ASN A 445 33.37 25.18 19.09
N SER A 446 34.68 25.20 19.33
CA SER A 446 35.59 24.12 18.97
C SER A 446 35.14 22.77 19.52
N ALA A 447 34.39 22.72 20.63
CA ALA A 447 33.84 21.48 21.18
C ALA A 447 32.64 20.90 20.41
N ALA A 448 32.13 21.59 19.38
CA ALA A 448 31.08 21.08 18.50
C ALA A 448 31.64 20.44 17.21
N GLN A 449 32.97 20.44 17.03
CA GLN A 449 33.67 19.83 15.89
C GLN A 449 34.43 18.54 16.25
N ASP A 450 34.63 18.26 17.53
CA ASP A 450 35.15 16.99 18.06
C ASP A 450 34.01 16.09 18.53
#